data_AF-A0A844MEA1-F1
#
_entry.id   AF-A0A844MEA1-F1
#
_cell.length_a   1.000
_cell.length_b   1.000
_cell.length_c   1.000
_cell.angle_alpha   90.00
_cell.angle_beta   90.00
_cell.angle_gamma   90.00
#
_symmetry.space_group_name_H-M   'P 1'
#
loop_
_entity.id
_entity.type
_entity.pdbx_description
1 polymer ?
#
loop_
_entity_poly.entity_id
_entity_poly.type
_entity_poly.pdbx_seq_one_letter_code
_entity_poly.pdbx_strand_id
1 'polypeptide(L)' 'MPSKKIYVREYKVRAHKRIIHTRIYNFICQACRAAVQRETYCTGCPKYGNICNGVESKCLRTKD' A
#
# COMPACT_ATOMS: atom_id res chain seq x y z
N MET A 1 -17.70 -11.06 -21.46
CA MET A 1 -16.25 -11.34 -21.35
C MET A 1 -16.00 -12.77 -21.78
N PRO A 2 -15.08 -13.03 -22.72
CA PRO A 2 -14.74 -14.39 -23.10
C PRO A 2 -14.02 -15.11 -21.94
N SER A 3 -14.40 -16.34 -21.66
CA SER A 3 -13.87 -17.14 -20.54
C SER A 3 -13.51 -18.55 -21.01
N LYS A 4 -12.42 -19.11 -20.48
CA LYS A 4 -11.90 -20.44 -20.82
C LYS A 4 -11.66 -21.27 -19.56
N LYS A 5 -12.03 -22.55 -19.59
CA LYS A 5 -11.70 -23.52 -18.54
C LYS A 5 -10.25 -23.96 -18.67
N ILE A 6 -9.50 -23.91 -17.58
CA ILE A 6 -8.13 -24.42 -17.49
C ILE A 6 -8.04 -25.44 -16.35
N TYR A 7 -7.21 -26.46 -16.52
CA TYR A 7 -6.89 -27.41 -15.47
C TYR A 7 -5.73 -26.86 -14.63
N VAL A 8 -5.96 -26.65 -13.34
CA VAL A 8 -4.95 -26.18 -12.39
C VAL A 8 -4.53 -27.36 -11.53
N ARG A 9 -3.23 -27.68 -11.54
CA ARG A 9 -2.67 -28.74 -10.70
C ARG A 9 -2.61 -28.26 -9.24
N GLU A 10 -2.97 -29.13 -8.31
CA GLU A 10 -2.87 -28.86 -6.87
C GLU A 10 -1.42 -29.06 -6.41
N TYR A 11 -0.83 -28.06 -5.76
CA TYR A 11 0.54 -28.11 -5.23
C TYR A 11 0.52 -27.87 -3.72
N LYS A 12 1.25 -28.69 -2.95
CA LYS A 12 1.48 -28.46 -1.51
C LYS A 12 2.60 -27.43 -1.34
N VAL A 13 2.24 -26.21 -0.94
CA VAL A 13 3.21 -25.14 -0.67
C VAL A 13 3.89 -25.41 0.68
N ARG A 14 5.23 -25.48 0.70
CA ARG A 14 6.00 -25.55 1.96
C ARG A 14 6.11 -24.15 2.57
N ALA A 15 5.95 -24.05 3.89
CA ALA A 15 6.20 -22.81 4.61
C ALA A 15 7.68 -22.42 4.46
N HIS A 16 7.95 -21.16 4.14
CA HIS A 16 9.30 -20.60 4.07
C HIS A 16 9.30 -19.19 4.65
N LYS A 17 10.49 -18.72 5.04
CA LYS A 17 10.71 -17.35 5.49
C LYS A 17 11.28 -16.53 4.34
N ARG A 18 10.90 -15.25 4.26
CA ARG A 18 11.49 -14.27 3.35
C ARG A 18 11.89 -13.03 4.12
N ILE A 19 12.98 -12.40 3.71
CA ILE A 19 13.37 -11.08 4.21
C ILE A 19 12.63 -10.05 3.37
N ILE A 20 11.92 -9.13 4.03
CA ILE A 20 11.28 -8.00 3.36
C ILE A 20 12.10 -6.76 3.72
N HIS A 21 12.76 -6.17 2.73
CA HIS A 21 13.47 -4.91 2.90
C HIS A 21 12.49 -3.74 2.88
N THR A 22 12.74 -2.75 3.71
CA THR A 22 12.02 -1.48 3.66
C THR A 22 12.42 -0.68 2.42
N ARG A 23 11.52 0.17 1.96
CA ARG A 23 11.78 1.16 0.91
C ARG A 23 11.18 2.50 1.32
N ILE A 24 11.84 3.56 0.91
CA ILE A 24 11.36 4.93 1.10
C ILE A 24 10.55 5.33 -0.14
N TYR A 25 9.29 5.73 0.07
CA TYR A 25 8.42 6.27 -0.97
C TYR A 25 8.24 7.77 -0.77
N ASN A 26 8.43 8.53 -1.86
CA ASN A 26 8.07 9.94 -1.95
C ASN A 26 6.77 10.04 -2.76
N PHE A 27 5.70 10.54 -2.15
CA PHE A 27 4.38 10.62 -2.80
C PHE A 27 3.57 11.79 -2.23
N ILE A 28 2.44 12.09 -2.86
CA ILE A 28 1.50 13.12 -2.40
C ILE A 28 0.34 12.43 -1.67
N CYS A 29 0.08 12.72 -0.39
CA CYS A 29 -1.06 12.13 0.35
C CYS A 29 -2.36 12.53 -0.36
N GLN A 30 -3.18 11.55 -0.73
CA GLN A 30 -4.43 11.81 -1.44
C GLN A 30 -5.43 12.65 -0.60
N ALA A 31 -5.38 12.53 0.74
CA ALA A 31 -6.27 13.28 1.63
C ALA A 31 -5.82 14.72 1.87
N CYS A 32 -4.53 14.96 2.15
CA CYS A 32 -4.05 16.30 2.55
C CYS A 32 -3.23 17.02 1.47
N ARG A 33 -2.98 16.36 0.33
CA ARG A 33 -2.16 16.82 -0.80
C ARG A 33 -0.74 17.27 -0.44
N ALA A 34 -0.24 16.88 0.74
CA ALA A 34 1.13 17.18 1.16
C ALA A 34 2.12 16.21 0.49
N ALA A 35 3.32 16.70 0.20
CA ALA A 35 4.46 15.85 -0.12
C ALA A 35 4.87 15.07 1.15
N VAL A 36 4.97 13.74 1.02
CA VAL A 36 5.26 12.82 2.11
C VAL A 36 6.36 11.87 1.70
N GLN A 37 7.30 11.64 2.62
CA GLN A 37 8.31 10.60 2.55
C GLN A 37 7.99 9.53 3.61
N ARG A 38 7.84 8.26 3.19
CA ARG A 38 7.51 7.15 4.11
C ARG A 38 8.33 5.90 3.83
N GLU A 39 8.95 5.37 4.87
CA GLU A 39 9.54 4.04 4.86
C GLU A 39 8.47 2.96 5.07
N THR A 40 8.41 1.95 4.21
CA THR A 40 7.40 0.89 4.30
C THR A 40 7.87 -0.43 3.72
N TYR A 41 7.30 -1.52 4.23
CA TYR A 41 7.43 -2.88 3.66
C TYR A 41 6.40 -3.17 2.56
N CYS A 42 5.48 -2.23 2.29
CA CYS A 42 4.44 -2.41 1.28
C CYS A 42 5.07 -2.57 -0.11
N THR A 43 4.58 -3.55 -0.86
CA THR A 43 4.90 -3.74 -2.28
C THR A 43 4.23 -2.69 -3.17
N GLY A 44 3.13 -2.08 -2.73
CA GLY A 44 2.42 -1.00 -3.42
C GLY A 44 2.80 0.39 -2.92
N CYS A 45 2.70 1.39 -3.79
CA CYS A 45 2.90 2.80 -3.42
C CYS A 45 1.86 3.23 -2.37
N PRO A 46 2.29 3.76 -1.20
CA PRO A 46 1.37 4.28 -0.20
C PRO A 46 0.56 5.45 -0.78
N LYS A 47 -0.75 5.48 -0.53
CA LYS A 47 -1.62 6.58 -0.97
C LYS A 47 -1.75 7.71 0.06
N TYR A 48 -1.49 7.39 1.33
CA TYR A 48 -1.73 8.29 2.45
C TYR A 48 -0.51 8.35 3.37
N GLY A 49 -0.21 9.56 3.84
CA GLY A 49 0.83 9.80 4.84
C GLY A 49 0.40 9.45 6.26
N ASN A 50 1.37 9.41 7.18
CA ASN A 50 1.17 8.98 8.58
C ASN A 50 0.29 9.94 9.41
N ILE A 51 0.21 11.21 8.99
CA ILE A 51 -0.62 12.23 9.65
C ILE A 51 -2.10 12.02 9.30
N CYS A 52 -2.38 11.79 8.01
CA CYS A 52 -3.74 11.64 7.48
C CYS A 52 -4.29 10.22 7.74
N ASN A 53 -3.44 9.17 7.74
CA ASN A 53 -3.84 7.75 7.82
C ASN A 53 -5.02 7.36 6.89
N GLY A 54 -5.18 8.09 5.79
CA GLY A 54 -6.25 7.87 4.82
C GLY A 54 -7.64 8.37 5.22
N VAL A 55 -7.75 9.14 6.31
CA VAL A 55 -9.00 9.75 6.73
C VAL A 55 -8.91 11.26 6.55
N GLU A 56 -9.67 11.80 5.60
CA GLU A 56 -9.68 13.23 5.28
C GLU A 56 -10.14 14.09 6.47
N SER A 57 -11.11 13.62 7.25
CA SER A 57 -11.58 14.30 8.47
C SER A 57 -10.56 14.36 9.61
N LYS A 58 -9.52 13.51 9.57
CA LYS A 58 -8.40 13.56 10.52
C LYS A 58 -7.27 14.48 10.07
N CYS A 59 -7.37 15.08 8.88
CA CYS A 59 -6.34 15.98 8.40
C CYS A 59 -6.32 17.28 9.22
N LEU A 60 -5.17 17.59 9.83
CA LEU A 60 -4.96 18.83 10.59
C LEU A 60 -5.00 20.10 9.73
N ARG A 61 -5.03 19.98 8.39
CA ARG A 61 -5.13 21.12 7.46
C ARG A 61 -6.55 21.47 7.06
N THR A 62 -7.52 20.59 7.32
CA THR A 62 -8.95 20.83 7.05
C THR A 62 -9.72 21.20 8.32
N LYS A 63 -9.04 21.28 9.46
CA LYS A 63 -9.58 21.90 10.67
C LYS A 63 -9.25 23.38 10.59
N ASP A 64 -10.25 24.17 10.24
CA ASP A 64 -10.24 25.63 10.44
C ASP A 64 -10.03 25.97 11.93
#